data_AF-A0A508X6V6-F1
#
_entry.id   AF-A0A508X6V6-F1
#
_cell.length_a   1.000
_cell.length_b   1.000
_cell.length_c   1.000
_cell.angle_alpha   90.00
_cell.angle_beta   90.00
_cell.angle_gamma   90.00
#
_symmetry.space_group_name_H-M   'P 1'
#
loop_
_entity.id
_entity.type
_entity.pdbx_description
1 polymer ?
#
loop_
_entity_poly.entity_id
_entity_poly.type
_entity_poly.pdbx_seq_one_letter_code
_entity_poly.pdbx_strand_id
1 'polypeptide(L)'
;MQNFFSTVIAAALLSGCQTADQGLRPGSDAGAVTGPAASAIAGDMVSRLAEQIGPATAMTTIRMDKDTSEFAIALEAALKG
;
A
#
# COMPACT_ATOMS: atom_id res chain seq x y z
N MET A 1 -15.69 33.57 -18.89
CA MET A 1 -14.23 33.42 -18.69
C MET A 1 -13.85 32.92 -17.29
N GLN A 2 -14.59 33.29 -16.23
CA GLN A 2 -14.34 32.85 -14.85
C GLN A 2 -14.36 31.31 -14.65
N ASN A 3 -15.36 30.62 -15.21
CA ASN A 3 -15.50 29.17 -15.03
C ASN A 3 -14.34 28.36 -15.64
N PHE A 4 -13.77 28.81 -16.75
CA PHE A 4 -12.68 28.11 -17.42
C PHE A 4 -11.41 28.13 -16.55
N PHE A 5 -11.13 29.27 -15.91
CA PHE A 5 -9.98 29.42 -15.01
C PHE A 5 -10.11 28.55 -13.76
N SER A 6 -11.32 28.46 -13.18
CA SER A 6 -11.60 27.54 -12.06
C SER A 6 -11.41 26.07 -12.42
N THR A 7 -11.82 25.64 -13.62
CA THR A 7 -11.63 24.25 -14.07
C THR A 7 -10.14 23.92 -14.24
N VAL A 8 -9.34 24.85 -14.78
CA VAL A 8 -7.90 24.65 -14.96
C VAL A 8 -7.16 24.56 -13.61
N ILE A 9 -7.50 25.41 -12.64
CA ILE A 9 -6.92 25.35 -11.29
C ILE A 9 -7.30 24.03 -10.59
N ALA A 10 -8.57 23.62 -10.68
CA ALA A 10 -9.01 22.36 -10.09
C ALA A 10 -8.28 21.15 -10.69
N ALA A 11 -8.09 21.13 -12.02
CA ALA A 11 -7.35 20.06 -12.70
C ALA A 11 -5.85 20.04 -12.30
N ALA A 12 -5.22 21.21 -12.13
CA ALA A 12 -3.82 21.30 -11.70
C ALA A 12 -3.60 20.84 -10.25
N LEU A 13 -4.59 21.03 -9.37
CA LEU A 13 -4.53 20.53 -8.00
C LEU A 13 -4.70 19.00 -7.93
N LEU A 14 -5.44 18.41 -8.87
CA LEU A 14 -5.67 16.96 -8.96
C LEU A 14 -4.50 16.21 -9.63
N SER A 15 -3.64 16.89 -10.41
CA SER A 15 -2.49 16.25 -11.08
C SER A 15 -1.27 16.01 -10.18
N GLY A 16 -1.34 16.37 -8.90
CA GLY A 16 -0.25 16.16 -7.93
C GLY A 16 -0.13 14.73 -7.40
N CYS A 17 -1.11 13.85 -7.67
CA CYS A 17 -1.05 12.44 -7.28
C CYS A 17 -0.21 11.64 -8.29
N GLN A 18 1.06 12.02 -8.45
CA GLN A 18 2.00 11.32 -9.31
C GLN A 18 2.48 10.06 -8.57
N THR A 19 1.86 8.91 -8.85
CA THR A 19 2.48 7.63 -8.50
C THR A 19 3.70 7.47 -9.40
N ALA A 20 4.86 7.14 -8.84
CA ALA A 20 6.07 6.94 -9.64
C ALA A 20 5.82 5.75 -10.60
N ASP A 21 5.68 6.04 -11.89
CA ASP A 21 5.39 5.06 -12.96
C ASP A 21 6.47 3.95 -13.04
N GLN A 22 7.71 4.32 -12.70
CA GLN A 22 8.79 3.39 -12.43
C GLN A 22 8.90 3.19 -10.91
N GLY A 23 8.37 2.06 -10.43
CA GLY A 23 8.50 1.66 -9.03
C GLY A 23 9.94 1.83 -8.56
N LEU A 24 10.10 2.37 -7.34
CA LEU A 24 11.40 2.55 -6.70
C LEU A 24 12.13 1.20 -6.72
N ARG A 25 13.15 1.08 -7.57
CA ARG A 25 13.95 -0.14 -7.63
C ARG A 25 14.55 -0.31 -6.23
N PRO A 26 14.25 -1.40 -5.51
CA PRO A 26 14.80 -1.61 -4.18
C PRO A 26 16.31 -1.46 -4.31
N GLY A 27 16.88 -0.50 -3.57
CA GLY A 27 18.32 -0.40 -3.48
C GLY A 27 18.83 -1.74 -2.97
N SER A 28 19.80 -2.33 -3.66
CA SER A 28 20.45 -3.59 -3.29
C SER A 28 21.07 -3.56 -1.88
N ASP A 29 21.10 -2.40 -1.24
CA ASP A 29 21.63 -2.12 0.10
C ASP A 29 20.56 -2.14 1.21
N ALA A 30 19.27 -2.33 0.89
CA ALA A 30 18.25 -2.48 1.91
C ALA A 30 18.44 -3.82 2.63
N GLY A 31 19.01 -3.77 3.83
CA GLY A 31 19.15 -4.95 4.69
C GLY A 31 17.81 -5.66 4.90
N ALA A 32 17.84 -7.00 4.91
CA ALA A 32 16.64 -7.80 5.04
C ALA A 32 15.84 -7.43 6.31
N VAL A 33 14.53 -7.22 6.15
CA VAL A 33 13.62 -7.02 7.28
C VAL A 33 13.47 -8.36 7.99
N THR A 34 13.95 -8.43 9.23
CA THR A 34 13.98 -9.66 10.03
C THR A 34 12.65 -9.92 10.73
N GLY A 35 12.35 -11.17 11.05
CA GLY A 35 11.06 -11.66 11.57
C GLY A 35 10.31 -10.74 12.53
N PRO A 36 10.89 -10.30 13.67
CA PRO A 36 10.17 -9.42 14.61
C PRO A 36 9.79 -8.06 14.01
N ALA A 37 10.71 -7.46 13.24
CA ALA A 37 10.44 -6.19 12.56
C ALA A 37 9.42 -6.39 11.44
N ALA A 38 9.53 -7.49 10.69
CA ALA A 38 8.59 -7.85 9.62
C ALA A 38 7.16 -8.00 10.15
N SER A 39 6.97 -8.69 11.29
CA SER A 39 5.66 -8.83 11.93
C SER A 39 5.09 -7.50 12.43
N ALA A 40 5.92 -6.64 13.04
CA ALA A 40 5.46 -5.32 13.48
C ALA A 40 5.01 -4.43 12.31
N ILE A 41 5.80 -4.42 11.22
CA ILE A 41 5.46 -3.65 10.00
C ILE A 41 4.21 -4.22 9.33
N ALA A 42 4.12 -5.55 9.19
CA ALA A 42 2.95 -6.21 8.62
C ALA A 42 1.67 -5.90 9.41
N GLY A 43 1.74 -5.95 10.74
CA GLY A 43 0.61 -5.64 11.62
C GLY A 43 0.11 -4.19 11.46
N ASP A 44 1.02 -3.22 11.40
CA ASP A 44 0.65 -1.81 11.14
C ASP A 44 -0.02 -1.66 9.77
N MET A 45 0.58 -2.24 8.72
CA MET A 45 0.05 -2.17 7.35
C MET A 45 -1.34 -2.78 7.24
N VAL A 46 -1.57 -3.95 7.84
CA VAL A 46 -2.89 -4.60 7.84
C VAL A 46 -3.91 -3.82 8.65
N SER A 47 -3.52 -3.23 9.79
CA SER A 47 -4.43 -2.38 10.58
C SER A 47 -4.93 -1.19 9.76
N ARG A 48 -4.01 -0.48 9.09
CA ARG A 48 -4.36 0.66 8.23
C ARG A 48 -5.13 0.22 6.98
N LEU A 49 -4.85 -0.98 6.47
CA LEU A 49 -5.62 -1.56 5.37
C LEU A 49 -7.06 -1.83 5.79
N ALA A 50 -7.27 -2.43 6.96
CA ALA A 50 -8.61 -2.69 7.50
C ALA A 50 -9.42 -1.40 7.68
N GLU A 51 -8.77 -0.31 8.10
CA GLU A 51 -9.40 1.02 8.17
C GLU A 51 -9.81 1.56 6.78
N GLN A 52 -9.01 1.31 5.74
CA GLN A 52 -9.28 1.81 4.39
C GLN A 52 -10.32 1.00 3.61
N ILE A 53 -10.31 -0.33 3.75
CA ILE A 53 -11.25 -1.21 3.03
C ILE A 53 -12.58 -1.38 3.77
N GLY A 54 -12.64 -0.97 5.05
CA GLY A 54 -13.81 -1.15 5.89
C GLY A 54 -14.05 -2.62 6.24
N PRO A 55 -15.28 -2.99 6.66
CA PRO A 55 -15.60 -4.37 7.03
C PRO A 55 -15.32 -5.34 5.88
N ALA A 56 -14.48 -6.35 6.13
CA ALA A 56 -14.22 -7.40 5.16
C ALA A 56 -15.53 -8.13 4.82
N THR A 57 -15.99 -8.00 3.57
CA THR A 57 -17.15 -8.73 3.07
C THR A 57 -16.72 -10.01 2.37
N ALA A 58 -17.64 -10.94 2.14
CA ALA A 58 -17.36 -12.15 1.36
C ALA A 58 -16.81 -11.87 -0.06
N MET A 59 -16.96 -10.65 -0.57
CA MET A 59 -16.46 -10.23 -1.88
C MET A 59 -15.04 -9.64 -1.82
N THR A 60 -14.56 -9.24 -0.64
CA THR A 60 -13.25 -8.63 -0.44
C THR A 60 -12.19 -9.73 -0.37
N THR A 61 -11.64 -10.10 -1.52
CA THR A 61 -10.57 -11.11 -1.61
C THR A 61 -9.21 -10.44 -1.74
N ILE A 62 -8.27 -10.81 -0.87
CA ILE A 62 -6.87 -10.36 -0.94
C ILE A 62 -6.05 -11.52 -1.50
N ARG A 63 -5.47 -11.30 -2.68
CA ARG A 63 -4.54 -12.25 -3.30
C ARG A 63 -3.12 -11.81 -2.99
N MET A 64 -2.33 -12.71 -2.42
CA MET A 64 -0.88 -12.54 -2.27
C MET A 64 -0.16 -13.30 -3.37
N ASP A 65 0.87 -12.67 -3.93
CA ASP A 65 1.82 -13.36 -4.77
C ASP A 65 2.72 -14.28 -3.93
N LYS A 66 3.20 -15.34 -4.56
CA LYS A 66 3.99 -16.34 -3.87
C LYS A 66 5.40 -15.80 -3.63
N ASP A 67 5.70 -15.51 -2.38
CA ASP A 67 6.96 -14.95 -1.93
C ASP A 67 7.38 -15.65 -0.62
N THR A 68 8.67 -15.93 -0.44
CA THR A 68 9.20 -16.66 0.72
C THR A 68 9.98 -15.77 1.69
N SER A 69 9.87 -14.44 1.55
CA SER A 69 10.46 -13.49 2.50
C SER A 69 9.75 -13.57 3.86
N GLU A 70 10.48 -13.22 4.92
CA GLU A 70 9.91 -13.16 6.27
C GLU A 70 8.74 -12.16 6.34
N PHE A 71 8.81 -11.07 5.57
CA PHE A 71 7.71 -10.11 5.45
C PHE A 71 6.47 -10.70 4.78
N ALA A 72 6.62 -11.44 3.68
CA ALA A 72 5.46 -12.06 3.02
C ALA A 72 4.74 -13.06 3.94
N ILE A 73 5.50 -13.88 4.67
CA ILE A 73 4.96 -14.84 5.64
C ILE A 73 4.24 -14.09 6.78
N ALA A 74 4.86 -13.03 7.31
CA ALA A 74 4.27 -12.23 8.39
C ALA A 74 3.02 -11.46 7.94
N LEU A 75 3.01 -10.92 6.72
CA LEU A 75 1.86 -10.22 6.14
C LEU A 75 0.67 -11.15 5.92
N GLU A 76 0.91 -12.37 5.44
CA GLU A 76 -0.15 -13.37 5.28
C GLU A 76 -0.74 -13.76 6.65
N ALA A 77 0.10 -13.95 7.66
CA ALA A 77 -0.35 -14.23 9.02
C ALA A 77 -1.19 -13.07 9.59
N ALA A 78 -0.74 -11.82 9.44
CA ALA A 78 -1.45 -10.64 9.91
C ALA A 78 -2.82 -10.46 9.22
N LEU A 79 -2.92 -10.75 7.92
CA LEU A 79 -4.18 -10.68 7.17
C LEU A 79 -5.19 -11.75 7.59
N LYS A 80 -4.73 -12.91 8.06
CA LYS A 80 -5.59 -14.02 8.51
C LYS A 80 -6.17 -13.80 9.91
N GLY A 81 -5.56 -12.91 10.70
CA GLY A 81 -5.95 -12.61 12.08
C GLY A 81 -5.38 -13.59 13.09
#